data_AF-A0A1X7I7L3-F1
#
_entry.id   AF-A0A1X7I7L3-F1
#
_cell.length_a   1.000
_cell.length_b   1.000
_cell.length_c   1.000
_cell.angle_alpha   90.00
_cell.angle_beta   90.00
_cell.angle_gamma   90.00
#
_symmetry.space_group_name_H-M   'P 1'
#
loop_
_entity.id
_entity.type
_entity.pdbx_description
1 polymer ?
#
loop_
_entity_poly.entity_id
_entity_poly.type
_entity_poly.pdbx_seq_one_letter_code
_entity_poly.pdbx_strand_id
1 'polypeptide(L)' 'MVRVACMALHRRIKAGRPNKAGDSFIGGGQDVTSDCIKAIIEFVGVGGTHEVTVDGRPMYEIEIRALANEDAPAAAS' A
#
# COMPACT_ATOMS: atom_id res chain seq x y z
N MET A 1 6.78 -19.59 1.92
CA MET A 1 6.05 -18.42 2.44
C MET A 1 6.62 -17.17 1.80
N VAL A 2 5.77 -16.39 1.14
CA VAL A 2 6.10 -15.07 0.60
C VAL A 2 5.79 -14.04 1.69
N ARG A 3 6.68 -13.07 1.91
CA ARG A 3 6.44 -11.92 2.79
C ARG A 3 6.46 -10.65 1.95
N VAL A 4 5.70 -9.66 2.39
CA VAL A 4 5.67 -8.32 1.81
C VAL A 4 6.36 -7.37 2.79
N ALA A 5 7.27 -6.53 2.30
CA ALA A 5 7.98 -5.56 3.12
C ALA A 5 8.28 -4.28 2.33
N CYS A 6 8.26 -3.13 3.02
CA CYS A 6 8.72 -1.87 2.45
C CYS A 6 10.24 -1.74 2.65
N MET A 7 10.96 -1.44 1.56
CA MET A 7 12.41 -1.26 1.58
C MET A 7 12.79 0.11 2.14
N ALA A 8 13.69 0.13 3.13
CA ALA A 8 14.09 1.35 3.84
C ALA A 8 14.67 2.44 2.93
N LEU A 9 15.49 2.07 1.94
CA LEU A 9 16.21 3.02 1.07
C LEU A 9 15.34 3.63 -0.03
N HIS A 10 14.56 2.80 -0.73
CA HIS A 10 13.84 3.23 -1.93
C HIS A 10 12.32 3.35 -1.75
N ARG A 11 11.81 3.06 -0.54
CA ARG A 11 10.37 3.03 -0.23
C ARG A 11 9.54 2.21 -1.23
N ARG A 12 10.16 1.16 -1.78
CA ARG A 12 9.50 0.18 -2.65
C ARG A 12 8.94 -0.95 -1.79
N ILE A 13 7.73 -1.38 -2.08
CA ILE A 13 7.13 -2.56 -1.46
C ILE A 13 7.54 -3.76 -2.30
N LYS A 14 8.19 -4.72 -1.66
CA LYS A 14 8.65 -5.95 -2.29
C LYS A 14 7.98 -7.17 -1.69
N ALA A 15 7.69 -8.15 -2.54
CA ALA A 15 7.23 -9.47 -2.16
C ALA A 15 8.32 -10.50 -2.46
N GLY A 16 8.64 -11.36 -1.49
CA GLY A 16 9.65 -12.38 -1.69
C GLY A 16 9.77 -13.39 -0.57
N ARG A 17 10.63 -14.38 -0.76
CA ARG A 17 11.00 -15.33 0.29
C ARG A 17 12.08 -14.69 1.18
N PRO A 18 11.84 -14.49 2.49
CA PRO A 18 12.88 -13.99 3.37
C PRO A 18 14.04 -15.00 3.49
N ASN A 19 15.26 -14.50 3.70
CA ASN A 19 16.41 -15.31 4.08
C ASN A 19 16.27 -15.84 5.52
N LYS A 20 17.26 -16.60 5.99
CA LYS A 20 17.23 -17.17 7.36
C LYS A 20 17.20 -16.11 8.47
N ALA A 21 17.84 -14.96 8.25
CA ALA A 21 17.89 -13.87 9.22
C ALA A 21 16.58 -13.04 9.25
N GLY A 22 15.75 -13.13 8.20
CA GLY A 22 14.49 -12.41 8.09
C GLY A 22 14.65 -10.93 7.70
N ASP A 23 15.86 -10.49 7.38
CA ASP A 23 16.22 -9.09 7.12
C ASP A 23 16.28 -8.76 5.61
N SER A 24 16.23 -9.77 4.74
CA SER A 24 16.33 -9.59 3.28
C SER A 24 15.60 -10.68 2.52
N PHE A 25 15.20 -10.37 1.27
CA PHE A 25 14.61 -11.34 0.36
C PHE A 25 15.66 -12.09 -0.46
N ILE A 26 15.53 -13.41 -0.52
CA ILE A 26 16.35 -14.26 -1.39
C ILE A 26 16.03 -13.90 -2.84
N GLY A 27 17.06 -13.58 -3.64
CA GLY A 27 16.89 -13.14 -5.03
C GLY A 27 16.34 -11.73 -5.18
N GLY A 28 16.39 -10.90 -4.12
CA GLY A 28 16.05 -9.48 -4.19
C GLY A 28 14.56 -9.15 -4.16
N GLY A 29 13.68 -10.14 -4.30
CA GLY A 29 12.21 -9.98 -4.28
C GLY A 29 11.65 -9.27 -5.51
N GLN A 30 10.35 -9.46 -5.74
CA GLN A 30 9.60 -8.77 -6.79
C GLN A 30 9.09 -7.43 -6.27
N ASP A 31 9.22 -6.36 -7.06
CA ASP A 31 8.56 -5.08 -6.77
C ASP A 31 7.06 -5.23 -7.02
N VAL A 32 6.25 -4.98 -5.98
CA VAL A 32 4.78 -5.05 -6.00
C VAL A 32 4.16 -3.73 -5.53
N THR A 33 4.93 -2.64 -5.57
CA THR A 33 4.50 -1.34 -5.03
C THR A 33 3.19 -0.88 -5.63
N SER A 34 3.06 -0.89 -6.96
CA SER A 34 1.85 -0.44 -7.65
C SER A 34 0.64 -1.33 -7.36
N ASP A 35 0.83 -2.65 -7.29
CA ASP A 35 -0.25 -3.59 -7.04
C ASP A 35 -0.77 -3.47 -5.60
N CYS A 36 0.12 -3.33 -4.63
CA CYS A 36 -0.26 -3.10 -3.24
C CYS A 36 -1.01 -1.77 -3.06
N ILE A 37 -0.55 -0.68 -3.68
CA ILE A 37 -1.23 0.61 -3.57
C ILE A 37 -2.62 0.57 -4.22
N LYS A 38 -2.76 -0.04 -5.40
CA LYS A 38 -4.07 -0.24 -6.05
C LYS A 38 -5.02 -1.08 -5.19
N ALA A 39 -4.52 -2.18 -4.62
CA ALA A 39 -5.32 -3.02 -3.74
C ALA A 39 -5.80 -2.26 -2.49
N ILE A 40 -4.98 -1.37 -1.91
CA ILE A 40 -5.40 -0.51 -0.79
C ILE A 40 -6.49 0.48 -1.23
N ILE A 41 -6.36 1.08 -2.42
CA ILE A 41 -7.39 1.98 -2.98
C ILE A 41 -8.72 1.24 -3.14
N GLU A 42 -8.69 0.03 -3.70
CA GLU A 42 -9.89 -0.82 -3.86
C GLU A 42 -10.49 -1.26 -2.52
N PHE A 43 -9.63 -1.57 -1.54
CA PHE A 43 -10.04 -2.02 -0.22
C PHE A 43 -10.69 -0.91 0.61
N VAL A 44 -10.11 0.29 0.63
CA VAL A 44 -10.61 1.43 1.42
C VAL A 44 -11.72 2.20 0.69
N GLY A 45 -11.62 2.31 -0.65
CA GLY A 45 -12.51 3.12 -1.47
C GLY A 45 -12.16 4.61 -1.49
N VAL A 46 -12.45 5.28 -2.61
CA VAL A 46 -12.21 6.72 -2.76
C VAL A 46 -13.15 7.51 -1.84
N GLY A 47 -12.58 8.43 -1.05
CA GLY A 47 -13.28 9.19 -0.01
C GLY A 47 -13.47 8.42 1.30
N GLY A 48 -13.01 7.16 1.37
CA GLY A 48 -13.07 6.34 2.56
C GLY A 48 -11.86 6.51 3.48
N THR A 49 -12.05 6.12 4.75
CA THR A 49 -10.98 5.95 5.73
C THR A 49 -10.94 4.53 6.27
N HIS A 50 -9.77 4.06 6.66
CA HIS A 50 -9.58 2.77 7.28
C HIS A 50 -8.56 2.83 8.43
N GLU A 51 -8.96 2.30 9.59
CA GLU A 51 -8.11 2.22 10.77
C GLU A 51 -7.21 0.98 10.71
N VAL A 52 -5.90 1.19 10.85
CA VAL A 52 -4.89 0.12 10.87
C VAL A 52 -4.50 -0.18 12.31
N THR A 53 -4.74 -1.42 12.70
CA THR A 53 -4.38 -1.96 14.00
C THR A 53 -3.00 -2.63 13.94
N VAL A 54 -2.09 -2.27 14.84
CA VAL A 54 -0.78 -2.91 15.04
C VAL A 54 -0.70 -3.38 16.49
N ASP A 55 -0.33 -4.64 16.69
CA ASP A 55 -0.27 -5.28 18.01
C ASP A 55 -1.57 -5.11 18.84
N GLY A 56 -2.72 -5.21 18.17
CA GLY A 56 -4.04 -5.13 18.78
C GLY A 56 -4.50 -3.72 19.16
N ARG A 57 -3.77 -2.68 18.74
CA ARG A 57 -4.14 -1.28 19.00
C ARG A 57 -4.25 -0.49 17.70
N PRO A 58 -5.25 0.40 17.56
CA PRO A 58 -5.29 1.33 16.45
C PRO A 58 -4.07 2.25 16.52
N MET A 59 -3.28 2.25 15.45
CA MET A 59 -2.05 3.05 15.38
C MET A 59 -2.03 4.02 14.20
N TYR A 60 -2.72 3.68 13.11
CA TYR A 60 -2.72 4.53 11.91
C TYR A 60 -4.12 4.60 11.30
N GLU A 61 -4.34 5.64 10.50
CA GLU A 61 -5.50 5.76 9.62
C GLU A 61 -4.99 5.93 8.18
N ILE A 62 -5.65 5.25 7.24
CA ILE A 62 -5.43 5.40 5.80
C ILE A 62 -6.65 6.12 5.23
N GLU A 63 -6.41 7.21 4.51
CA GLU A 63 -7.43 7.94 3.76
C GLU A 63 -7.08 7.94 2.27
N ILE A 64 -8.07 7.65 1.41
CA ILE A 64 -7.91 7.70 -0.04
C ILE A 64 -8.65 8.91 -0.59
N ARG A 65 -7.90 9.84 -1.18
CA ARG A 65 -8.45 11.01 -1.88
C ARG A 65 -8.21 10.89 -3.37
N ALA A 66 -9.25 11.18 -4.15
CA ALA A 66 -9.04 11.46 -5.56
C ALA A 66 -8.20 12.74 -5.67
N LEU A 67 -7.20 12.72 -6.55
CA LEU A 67 -6.65 13.97 -7.03
C LEU A 67 -7.76 14.66 -7.82
N ALA A 68 -7.90 15.98 -7.68
CA ALA A 68 -8.77 16.74 -8.56
C ALA A 68 -8.22 16.60 -9.99
N ASN A 69 -8.75 15.65 -10.75
CA ASN A 69 -8.54 15.59 -12.19
C ASN A 69 -9.60 16.49 -12.82
N GLU A 70 -9.17 17.43 -13.65
CA GLU A 70 -9.98 18.41 -14.41
C GLU A 70 -11.00 17.79 -15.39
N ASP A 71 -11.12 16.46 -15.46
CA ASP A 71 -12.02 15.74 -16.38
C ASP A 71 -13.35 15.29 -15.74
N ALA A 72 -13.76 15.91 -14.63
CA ALA A 72 -15.17 15.84 -14.23
C ALA A 72 -15.96 16.78 -15.15
N PRO A 73 -16.93 16.31 -15.95
CA PRO A 73 -17.78 17.23 -16.71
C PRO A 73 -18.44 18.16 -15.70
N ALA A 74 -18.18 19.47 -15.85
CA ALA A 74 -18.77 20.50 -15.03
C ALA A 74 -20.27 20.22 -14.93
N ALA A 75 -20.74 19.94 -13.71
CA ALA A 75 -22.16 19.70 -13.47
C ALA A 75 -22.92 20.91 -13.97
N ALA A 76 -23.68 20.72 -15.05
CA ALA A 76 -24.64 21.71 -15.52
C ALA A 76 -25.72 21.84 -14.45
N SER A 77 -25.75 22.97 -13.75
CA SER A 77 -26.89 23.46 -12.96
C SER A 77 -26.78 24.97 -12.82
#